data_AF-A0AAV3L2S4-F1
#
_entry.id   AF-A0AAV3L2S4-F1
#
_cell.length_a   1.000
_cell.length_b   1.000
_cell.length_c   1.000
_cell.angle_alpha   90.00
_cell.angle_beta   90.00
_cell.angle_gamma   90.00
#
_symmetry.space_group_name_H-M   'P 1'
#
loop_
_entity.id
_entity.type
_entity.pdbx_description
1 polymer ?
#
loop_
_entity_poly.entity_id
_entity_poly.type
_entity_poly.pdbx_seq_one_letter_code
_entity_poly.pdbx_strand_id
1 'polypeptide(L)'
;MNAGQLGPNFHTLTNEKYLKFAYSSQFGFSIPRANQLKAEMAMDSMLGIQRADTYITTSFKNESIKTYGQFIVRNNVRDIVCKKEVLASTWEPTLQAKIRTWLIPFEGWQIRVHKVELDTEYVLYETGFAIECSPEKEGIIIEEDKENYRVSEAGFSGIICLSDDTIKRKSTAIMGLPNTNLMTWENTFIPGLEGTFGKGTHWLGTGVVAHQDRDYSLEVWNNRPKIDFDGTTGLTIQNKNNKKRLKLC
;
A
#
# COMPACT_ATOMS: atom_id res chain seq x y z
N MET A 1 -2.19 13.21 -0.15
CA MET A 1 -2.80 12.03 -0.81
C MET A 1 -3.19 12.40 -2.24
N ASN A 2 -3.28 11.43 -3.14
CA ASN A 2 -3.46 11.63 -4.57
C ASN A 2 -4.51 10.65 -5.15
N ALA A 3 -5.58 11.20 -5.74
CA ALA A 3 -6.61 10.43 -6.43
C ALA A 3 -6.16 9.89 -7.80
N GLY A 4 -4.93 10.15 -8.21
CA GLY A 4 -4.39 9.81 -9.52
C GLY A 4 -4.65 10.92 -10.53
N GLN A 5 -4.19 10.71 -11.76
CA GLN A 5 -4.26 11.68 -12.83
C GLN A 5 -4.99 11.09 -14.05
N LEU A 6 -5.93 11.86 -14.61
CA LEU A 6 -6.51 11.60 -15.92
C LEU A 6 -5.54 12.14 -16.97
N GLY A 7 -4.83 11.28 -17.68
CA GLY A 7 -3.88 11.73 -18.69
C GLY A 7 -3.15 10.61 -19.40
N PRO A 8 -2.51 10.93 -20.54
CA PRO A 8 -1.67 10.00 -21.27
C PRO A 8 -0.42 9.65 -20.46
N ASN A 9 -0.27 8.38 -20.11
CA ASN A 9 0.88 7.87 -19.34
C ASN A 9 1.93 7.22 -20.25
N PHE A 10 2.51 8.00 -21.17
CA PHE A 10 3.48 7.49 -22.15
C PHE A 10 4.94 7.62 -21.72
N HIS A 11 5.21 8.23 -20.56
CA HIS A 11 6.58 8.40 -20.07
C HIS A 11 7.04 7.19 -19.23
N THR A 12 8.36 6.98 -19.19
CA THR A 12 8.99 5.90 -18.44
C THR A 12 8.61 5.95 -16.96
N LEU A 13 8.00 4.86 -16.49
CA LEU A 13 7.59 4.66 -15.09
C LEU A 13 6.57 5.70 -14.60
N THR A 14 5.66 6.15 -15.48
CA THR A 14 4.67 7.18 -15.13
C THR A 14 3.79 6.74 -13.95
N ASN A 15 3.35 5.49 -13.95
CA ASN A 15 2.43 4.99 -12.92
C ASN A 15 3.13 4.99 -11.55
N GLU A 16 4.36 4.51 -11.53
CA GLU A 16 5.18 4.37 -10.34
C GLU A 16 5.63 5.72 -9.79
N LYS A 17 5.83 6.72 -10.65
CA LYS A 17 6.18 8.09 -10.25
C LYS A 17 4.98 8.93 -9.83
N TYR A 18 3.85 8.85 -10.54
CA TYR A 18 2.78 9.86 -10.46
C TYR A 18 1.44 9.32 -9.94
N LEU A 19 1.29 8.00 -9.79
CA LEU A 19 0.03 7.37 -9.36
C LEU A 19 0.11 6.70 -7.99
N LYS A 20 1.04 7.12 -7.10
CA LYS A 20 1.03 6.71 -5.68
C LYS A 20 -0.18 7.27 -4.95
N PHE A 21 -0.65 6.59 -3.90
CA PHE A 21 -1.76 7.08 -3.07
C PHE A 21 -1.38 8.30 -2.24
N ALA A 22 -0.12 8.42 -1.86
CA ALA A 22 0.45 9.58 -1.19
C ALA A 22 1.97 9.65 -1.47
N TYR A 23 2.52 10.84 -1.27
CA TYR A 23 3.95 11.12 -1.33
C TYR A 23 4.37 11.65 0.02
N SER A 24 5.56 11.27 0.49
CA SER A 24 6.13 11.84 1.70
C SER A 24 7.18 12.89 1.32
N SER A 25 7.05 14.09 1.86
CA SER A 25 8.12 15.09 1.80
C SER A 25 9.28 14.75 2.74
N GLN A 26 9.04 13.89 3.74
CA GLN A 26 10.04 13.47 4.72
C GLN A 26 10.83 12.26 4.23
N PHE A 27 10.12 11.22 3.80
CA PHE A 27 10.71 9.93 3.40
C PHE A 27 10.95 9.81 1.90
N GLY A 28 10.54 10.83 1.13
CA GLY A 28 10.53 10.77 -0.31
C GLY A 28 9.54 9.73 -0.83
N PHE A 29 9.86 9.21 -2.00
CA PHE A 29 9.18 8.07 -2.56
C PHE A 29 10.13 7.24 -3.42
N SER A 30 9.74 5.99 -3.68
CA SER A 30 10.55 5.05 -4.45
C SER A 30 10.17 5.03 -5.93
N ILE A 31 11.18 4.97 -6.79
CA ILE A 31 11.10 4.77 -8.24
C ILE A 31 11.73 3.41 -8.54
N PRO A 32 11.03 2.52 -9.26
CA PRO A 32 11.52 1.19 -9.54
C PRO A 32 12.77 1.21 -10.42
N ARG A 33 13.67 0.26 -10.20
CA ARG A 33 14.77 -0.05 -11.13
C ARG A 33 14.35 -1.04 -12.20
N ALA A 34 13.46 -1.96 -11.83
CA ALA A 34 12.87 -2.97 -12.69
C ALA A 34 11.52 -3.39 -12.09
N ASN A 35 10.79 -4.26 -12.81
CA ASN A 35 9.50 -4.79 -12.38
C ASN A 35 9.51 -6.33 -12.29
N GLN A 36 10.69 -6.96 -12.18
CA GLN A 36 10.75 -8.41 -12.02
C GLN A 36 10.48 -8.75 -10.57
N LEU A 37 11.20 -8.19 -9.61
CA LEU A 37 10.99 -8.51 -8.20
C LEU A 37 10.30 -7.37 -7.46
N LYS A 38 9.54 -7.72 -6.42
CA LYS A 38 8.94 -6.76 -5.49
C LYS A 38 9.96 -5.73 -4.95
N ALA A 39 11.16 -6.20 -4.59
CA ALA A 39 12.26 -5.37 -4.09
C ALA A 39 12.78 -4.35 -5.12
N GLU A 40 12.75 -4.71 -6.41
CA GLU A 40 13.15 -3.83 -7.51
C GLU A 40 12.06 -2.83 -7.86
N MET A 41 10.80 -3.27 -7.76
CA MET A 41 9.63 -2.45 -8.05
C MET A 41 9.39 -1.41 -6.96
N ALA A 42 9.77 -1.71 -5.71
CA ALA A 42 9.75 -0.79 -4.57
C ALA A 42 8.46 0.04 -4.50
N MET A 43 7.31 -0.63 -4.60
CA MET A 43 5.99 -0.01 -4.75
C MET A 43 5.57 0.68 -3.45
N ASP A 44 6.15 1.78 -3.02
CA ASP A 44 5.73 2.47 -1.80
C ASP A 44 4.44 3.29 -2.02
N SER A 45 3.58 3.28 -0.99
CA SER A 45 2.26 3.90 -0.94
C SER A 45 1.36 3.51 -2.13
N MET A 46 1.31 2.22 -2.46
CA MET A 46 0.60 1.69 -3.64
C MET A 46 -0.13 0.37 -3.33
N LEU A 47 -1.04 -0.01 -4.23
CA LEU A 47 -1.57 -1.36 -4.36
C LEU A 47 -1.11 -1.93 -5.70
N GLY A 48 -0.29 -2.97 -5.64
CA GLY A 48 0.12 -3.76 -6.78
C GLY A 48 -0.78 -4.98 -6.95
N ILE A 49 -1.03 -5.37 -8.20
CA ILE A 49 -1.75 -6.60 -8.54
C ILE A 49 -0.92 -7.47 -9.49
N GLN A 50 -1.03 -8.77 -9.35
CA GLN A 50 -0.41 -9.74 -10.27
C GLN A 50 -1.33 -10.95 -10.43
N ARG A 51 -1.46 -11.51 -11.63
CA ARG A 51 -2.21 -12.77 -11.80
C ARG A 51 -1.50 -13.88 -11.04
N ALA A 52 -2.25 -14.73 -10.35
CA ALA A 52 -1.69 -15.79 -9.51
C ALA A 52 -1.02 -16.94 -10.32
N ASP A 53 -1.26 -17.01 -11.63
CA ASP A 53 -0.61 -17.96 -12.55
C ASP A 53 0.75 -17.47 -13.08
N THR A 54 1.10 -16.21 -12.83
CA THR A 54 2.34 -15.61 -13.29
C THR A 54 3.37 -15.70 -12.17
N TYR A 55 4.48 -16.39 -12.42
CA TYR A 55 5.56 -16.53 -11.46
C TYR A 55 6.90 -16.22 -12.10
N ILE A 56 7.83 -15.84 -11.25
CA ILE A 56 9.21 -15.57 -11.62
C ILE A 56 10.07 -16.61 -10.94
N THR A 57 10.90 -17.26 -11.72
CA THR A 57 11.94 -18.14 -11.24
C THR A 57 13.24 -17.36 -11.22
N THR A 58 13.87 -17.25 -10.06
CA THR A 58 15.16 -16.57 -9.91
C THR A 58 16.01 -17.30 -8.87
N SER A 59 17.28 -16.90 -8.73
CA SER A 59 18.17 -17.39 -7.69
C SER A 59 18.25 -16.38 -6.54
N PHE A 60 18.06 -16.83 -5.30
CA PHE A 60 18.29 -16.03 -4.10
C PHE A 60 19.06 -16.87 -3.10
N LYS A 61 20.18 -16.35 -2.58
CA LYS A 61 21.08 -17.07 -1.67
C LYS A 61 21.47 -18.48 -2.17
N ASN A 62 21.78 -18.58 -3.47
CA ASN A 62 22.14 -19.82 -4.16
C ASN A 62 21.03 -20.88 -4.25
N GLU A 63 19.77 -20.50 -4.00
CA GLU A 63 18.62 -21.38 -4.15
C GLU A 63 17.69 -20.87 -5.26
N SER A 64 17.14 -21.80 -6.04
CA SER A 64 16.10 -21.47 -7.01
C SER A 64 14.79 -21.22 -6.28
N ILE A 65 14.26 -20.00 -6.42
CA ILE A 65 13.00 -19.58 -5.81
C ILE A 65 11.97 -19.28 -6.90
N LYS A 66 10.71 -19.62 -6.61
CA LYS A 66 9.55 -19.25 -7.42
C LYS A 66 8.71 -18.25 -6.64
N THR A 67 8.53 -17.04 -7.17
CA THR A 67 7.86 -15.95 -6.45
C THR A 67 7.01 -15.07 -7.36
N TYR A 68 6.16 -14.25 -6.74
CA TYR A 68 5.44 -13.15 -7.40
C TYR A 68 6.34 -11.91 -7.47
N GLY A 69 6.25 -11.13 -8.55
CA GLY A 69 7.04 -9.91 -8.66
C GLY A 69 6.69 -8.96 -9.82
N GLN A 70 6.11 -9.44 -10.92
CA GLN A 70 5.61 -8.61 -12.03
C GLN A 70 4.26 -7.96 -11.67
N PHE A 71 4.26 -7.15 -10.61
CA PHE A 71 3.08 -6.43 -10.18
C PHE A 71 2.78 -5.26 -11.12
N ILE A 72 1.50 -4.97 -11.29
CA ILE A 72 0.97 -3.81 -11.99
C ILE A 72 0.31 -2.93 -10.93
N VAL A 73 0.71 -1.65 -10.88
CA VAL A 73 0.14 -0.66 -9.97
C VAL A 73 -0.94 0.17 -10.67
N ARG A 74 -1.58 1.07 -9.92
CA ARG A 74 -2.59 1.99 -10.42
C ARG A 74 -2.20 2.65 -11.74
N ASN A 75 -3.02 2.44 -12.76
CA ASN A 75 -2.94 2.97 -14.13
C ASN A 75 -4.36 3.02 -14.71
N ASN A 76 -4.55 3.60 -15.91
CA ASN A 76 -5.88 3.71 -16.56
C ASN A 76 -6.96 4.23 -15.58
N VAL A 77 -6.63 5.34 -14.90
CA VAL A 77 -7.47 5.94 -13.86
C VAL A 77 -8.68 6.61 -14.51
N ARG A 78 -9.86 6.44 -13.89
CA ARG A 78 -11.16 7.00 -14.29
C ARG A 78 -11.97 7.35 -13.05
N ASP A 79 -13.04 8.13 -13.23
CA ASP A 79 -14.02 8.42 -12.19
C ASP A 79 -13.37 8.90 -10.88
N ILE A 80 -12.67 10.04 -10.99
CA ILE A 80 -11.96 10.66 -9.88
C ILE A 80 -12.92 11.50 -9.04
N VAL A 81 -12.84 11.34 -7.73
CA VAL A 81 -13.51 12.20 -6.76
C VAL A 81 -12.47 12.84 -5.85
N CYS A 82 -12.53 14.17 -5.75
CA CYS A 82 -11.70 14.95 -4.84
C CYS A 82 -12.59 15.76 -3.90
N LYS A 83 -12.85 15.23 -2.70
CA LYS A 83 -13.58 15.93 -1.62
C LYS A 83 -12.64 16.16 -0.45
N LYS A 84 -12.99 17.11 0.42
CA LYS A 84 -12.20 17.45 1.62
C LYS A 84 -11.90 16.22 2.49
N GLU A 85 -12.87 15.33 2.62
CA GLU A 85 -12.79 14.20 3.56
C GLU A 85 -12.38 12.88 2.91
N VAL A 86 -12.42 12.80 1.58
CA VAL A 86 -12.17 11.57 0.83
C VAL A 86 -11.69 11.89 -0.58
N LEU A 87 -10.64 11.20 -1.00
CA LEU A 87 -10.24 11.10 -2.40
C LEU A 87 -10.64 9.73 -2.90
N ALA A 88 -11.15 9.61 -4.13
CA ALA A 88 -11.47 8.33 -4.73
C ALA A 88 -11.09 8.28 -6.20
N SER A 89 -10.82 7.07 -6.68
CA SER A 89 -10.57 6.83 -8.10
C SER A 89 -10.85 5.38 -8.46
N THR A 90 -11.42 5.16 -9.63
CA THR A 90 -11.49 3.84 -10.26
C THR A 90 -10.29 3.65 -11.18
N TRP A 91 -9.72 2.46 -11.22
CA TRP A 91 -8.63 2.11 -12.12
C TRP A 91 -8.78 0.67 -12.60
N GLU A 92 -8.42 0.44 -13.85
CA GLU A 92 -8.60 -0.82 -14.57
C GLU A 92 -7.24 -1.26 -15.13
N PRO A 93 -6.40 -1.91 -14.29
CA PRO A 93 -5.03 -2.26 -14.65
C PRO A 93 -4.89 -3.38 -15.66
N THR A 94 -5.91 -4.23 -15.75
CA THR A 94 -6.07 -5.24 -16.77
C THR A 94 -7.53 -5.26 -17.20
N LEU A 95 -7.85 -6.01 -18.28
CA LEU A 95 -9.24 -6.21 -18.68
C LEU A 95 -10.04 -7.05 -17.66
N GLN A 96 -9.36 -7.75 -16.76
CA GLN A 96 -9.94 -8.70 -15.80
C GLN A 96 -9.93 -8.20 -14.35
N ALA A 97 -9.48 -6.96 -14.12
CA ALA A 97 -9.39 -6.38 -12.79
C ALA A 97 -9.86 -4.93 -12.84
N LYS A 98 -10.83 -4.61 -12.00
CA LYS A 98 -11.33 -3.24 -11.78
C LYS A 98 -11.29 -2.92 -10.30
N ILE A 99 -10.67 -1.80 -9.96
CA ILE A 99 -10.42 -1.43 -8.56
C ILE A 99 -10.90 0.00 -8.33
N ARG A 100 -11.80 0.18 -7.38
CA ARG A 100 -12.12 1.51 -6.84
C ARG A 100 -11.42 1.68 -5.51
N THR A 101 -10.67 2.75 -5.36
CA THR A 101 -9.90 3.07 -4.15
C THR A 101 -10.39 4.37 -3.54
N TRP A 102 -10.61 4.38 -2.23
CA TRP A 102 -10.90 5.56 -1.43
C TRP A 102 -9.76 5.80 -0.44
N LEU A 103 -9.29 7.05 -0.35
CA LEU A 103 -8.23 7.50 0.54
C LEU A 103 -8.80 8.53 1.50
N ILE A 104 -8.72 8.24 2.80
CA ILE A 104 -9.44 8.97 3.84
C ILE A 104 -8.45 9.33 4.95
N PRO A 105 -8.25 10.62 5.25
CA PRO A 105 -7.47 11.03 6.41
C PRO A 105 -8.31 10.87 7.68
N PHE A 106 -7.69 10.33 8.74
CA PHE A 106 -8.31 10.13 10.04
C PHE A 106 -7.27 10.16 11.16
N GLU A 107 -7.17 11.26 11.93
CA GLU A 107 -6.39 11.32 13.18
C GLU A 107 -4.95 10.78 13.06
N GLY A 108 -4.18 11.23 12.06
CA GLY A 108 -2.82 10.75 11.79
C GLY A 108 -2.74 9.49 10.90
N TRP A 109 -3.86 8.81 10.66
CA TRP A 109 -3.95 7.68 9.76
C TRP A 109 -4.29 8.09 8.32
N GLN A 110 -3.69 7.39 7.37
CA GLN A 110 -4.18 7.27 6.01
C GLN A 110 -4.98 5.97 5.89
N ILE A 111 -6.30 6.08 5.93
CA ILE A 111 -7.21 4.95 5.71
C ILE A 111 -7.43 4.76 4.22
N ARG A 112 -7.30 3.52 3.77
CA ARG A 112 -7.47 3.13 2.37
C ARG A 112 -8.53 2.05 2.31
N VAL A 113 -9.51 2.24 1.45
CA VAL A 113 -10.54 1.23 1.18
C VAL A 113 -10.48 0.91 -0.30
N HIS A 114 -10.58 -0.37 -0.65
CA HIS A 114 -10.58 -0.84 -2.02
C HIS A 114 -11.78 -1.74 -2.26
N LYS A 115 -12.56 -1.46 -3.30
CA LYS A 115 -13.49 -2.41 -3.90
C LYS A 115 -12.77 -3.02 -5.10
N VAL A 116 -12.44 -4.30 -5.02
CA VAL A 116 -11.68 -5.03 -6.04
C VAL A 116 -12.62 -6.01 -6.72
N GLU A 117 -12.82 -5.83 -8.02
CA GLU A 117 -13.64 -6.70 -8.87
C GLU A 117 -12.69 -7.48 -9.79
N LEU A 118 -12.66 -8.80 -9.62
CA LEU A 118 -11.72 -9.71 -10.31
C LEU A 118 -12.47 -10.78 -11.09
N ASP A 119 -12.02 -11.07 -12.30
CA ASP A 119 -12.54 -12.17 -13.12
C ASP A 119 -11.78 -13.49 -12.95
N THR A 120 -10.58 -13.44 -12.38
CA THR A 120 -9.70 -14.58 -12.12
C THR A 120 -8.91 -14.36 -10.83
N GLU A 121 -8.00 -15.26 -10.51
CA GLU A 121 -7.20 -15.19 -9.30
C GLU A 121 -6.03 -14.20 -9.44
N TYR A 122 -5.93 -13.28 -8.48
CA TYR A 122 -4.85 -12.31 -8.37
C TYR A 122 -4.23 -12.32 -6.99
N VAL A 123 -2.93 -12.05 -6.97
CA VAL A 123 -2.19 -11.64 -5.78
C VAL A 123 -2.23 -10.14 -5.71
N LEU A 124 -2.68 -9.63 -4.57
CA LEU A 124 -2.75 -8.21 -4.26
C LEU A 124 -1.71 -7.91 -3.20
N TYR A 125 -0.93 -6.86 -3.43
CA TYR A 125 0.14 -6.44 -2.53
C TYR A 125 0.04 -4.93 -2.28
N GLU A 126 -0.33 -4.56 -1.06
CA GLU A 126 -0.50 -3.17 -0.62
C GLU A 126 0.65 -2.73 0.28
N THR A 127 1.09 -1.48 0.17
CA THR A 127 2.25 -0.97 0.90
C THR A 127 2.04 0.38 1.58
N GLY A 128 2.74 0.59 2.69
CA GLY A 128 2.91 1.89 3.32
C GLY A 128 4.05 2.69 2.70
N PHE A 129 4.62 3.61 3.47
CA PHE A 129 5.71 4.48 3.00
C PHE A 129 7.06 3.79 3.13
N ALA A 130 7.96 4.02 2.17
CA ALA A 130 9.34 3.61 2.33
C ALA A 130 9.99 4.39 3.48
N ILE A 131 10.80 3.72 4.29
CA ILE A 131 11.64 4.35 5.32
C ILE A 131 13.04 3.75 5.23
N GLU A 132 14.06 4.56 5.52
CA GLU A 132 15.45 4.12 5.48
C GLU A 132 15.71 2.90 6.39
N CYS A 133 16.46 1.93 5.86
CA CYS A 133 16.86 0.72 6.55
C CYS A 133 18.30 0.34 6.17
N SER A 134 19.25 1.16 6.60
CA SER A 134 20.68 0.88 6.47
C SER A 134 21.15 -0.17 7.50
N PRO A 135 22.09 -1.07 7.15
CA PRO A 135 22.70 -2.01 8.10
C PRO A 135 23.42 -1.32 9.27
N GLU A 136 23.87 -0.08 9.09
CA GLU A 136 24.65 0.67 10.09
C GLU A 136 23.76 1.43 11.09
N LYS A 137 22.47 1.59 10.78
CA LYS A 137 21.54 2.36 11.61
C LYS A 137 20.55 1.46 12.32
N GLU A 138 20.52 1.59 13.64
CA GLU A 138 19.58 0.85 14.47
C GLU A 138 18.13 1.20 14.12
N GLY A 139 17.27 0.19 14.22
CA GLY A 139 15.84 0.33 14.04
C GLY A 139 15.14 -0.97 14.35
N ILE A 140 13.93 -0.86 14.90
CA ILE A 140 13.11 -2.01 15.26
C ILE A 140 12.15 -2.26 14.11
N ILE A 141 12.11 -3.51 13.64
CA ILE A 141 11.11 -4.00 12.71
C ILE A 141 10.21 -4.95 13.50
N ILE A 142 8.90 -4.68 13.46
CA ILE A 142 7.88 -5.56 14.02
C ILE A 142 7.05 -6.10 12.86
N GLU A 143 6.92 -7.43 12.81
CA GLU A 143 6.10 -8.14 11.84
C GLU A 143 5.18 -9.10 12.60
N GLU A 144 3.90 -8.75 12.67
CA GLU A 144 2.83 -9.59 13.21
C GLU A 144 1.94 -10.10 12.06
N ASP A 145 0.94 -10.94 12.32
CA ASP A 145 0.15 -11.60 11.27
C ASP A 145 -0.54 -10.63 10.27
N LYS A 146 -1.05 -9.49 10.78
CA LYS A 146 -1.86 -8.52 10.01
C LYS A 146 -1.25 -7.12 9.93
N GLU A 147 -0.05 -6.94 10.50
CA GLU A 147 0.59 -5.64 10.56
C GLU A 147 2.11 -5.77 10.55
N ASN A 148 2.75 -4.71 10.05
CA ASN A 148 4.17 -4.54 10.19
C ASN A 148 4.52 -3.06 10.16
N TYR A 149 5.59 -2.73 10.88
CA TYR A 149 6.13 -1.38 10.92
C TYR A 149 7.62 -1.40 11.21
N ARG A 150 8.28 -0.30 10.85
CA ARG A 150 9.64 0.02 11.26
C ARG A 150 9.65 1.34 12.01
N VAL A 151 10.39 1.36 13.11
CA VAL A 151 10.75 2.57 13.85
C VAL A 151 12.27 2.68 13.93
N SER A 152 12.80 3.83 13.54
CA SER A 152 14.23 4.15 13.59
C SER A 152 14.41 5.66 13.79
N GLU A 153 15.65 6.14 13.82
CA GLU A 153 15.92 7.59 13.83
C GLU A 153 15.34 8.33 12.62
N ALA A 154 15.10 7.63 11.50
CA ALA A 154 14.45 8.22 10.34
C ALA A 154 12.96 8.54 10.61
N GLY A 155 12.33 7.89 11.58
CA GLY A 155 10.93 8.05 11.95
C GLY A 155 10.20 6.71 12.08
N PHE A 156 8.91 6.73 11.78
CA PHE A 156 8.03 5.56 11.80
C PHE A 156 7.33 5.38 10.45
N SER A 157 7.22 4.13 9.98
CA SER A 157 6.34 3.76 8.87
C SER A 157 5.71 2.39 9.15
N GLY A 158 4.38 2.30 9.07
CA GLY A 158 3.64 1.09 9.37
C GLY A 158 2.37 0.93 8.55
N ILE A 159 1.96 -0.33 8.37
CA ILE A 159 0.71 -0.75 7.73
C ILE A 159 -0.03 -1.80 8.57
N ILE A 160 -1.36 -1.71 8.60
CA ILE A 160 -2.24 -2.65 9.30
C ILE A 160 -3.45 -3.00 8.44
N CYS A 161 -3.81 -4.28 8.42
CA CYS A 161 -5.06 -4.76 7.84
C CYS A 161 -6.23 -4.39 8.77
N LEU A 162 -7.15 -3.56 8.28
CA LEU A 162 -8.39 -3.18 8.99
C LEU A 162 -9.62 -3.93 8.46
N SER A 163 -9.45 -4.77 7.44
CA SER A 163 -10.52 -5.63 6.93
C SER A 163 -11.04 -6.61 7.98
N ASP A 164 -12.26 -7.10 7.77
CA ASP A 164 -12.82 -8.23 8.52
C ASP A 164 -11.90 -9.46 8.46
N ASP A 165 -11.98 -10.31 9.49
CA ASP A 165 -11.16 -11.50 9.68
C ASP A 165 -11.37 -12.57 8.61
N THR A 166 -12.48 -12.48 7.86
CA THR A 166 -12.74 -13.30 6.68
C THR A 166 -11.76 -13.03 5.54
N ILE A 167 -11.16 -11.84 5.49
CA ILE A 167 -10.22 -11.40 4.46
C ILE A 167 -8.79 -11.63 4.94
N LYS A 168 -8.18 -12.70 4.43
CA LYS A 168 -6.80 -13.06 4.78
C LYS A 168 -5.81 -12.23 3.96
N ARG A 169 -5.19 -11.25 4.61
CA ARG A 169 -4.00 -10.58 4.12
C ARG A 169 -2.88 -10.76 5.14
N LYS A 170 -1.81 -11.44 4.71
CA LYS A 170 -0.62 -11.66 5.52
C LYS A 170 0.25 -10.41 5.50
N SER A 171 0.87 -10.13 6.63
CA SER A 171 1.96 -9.18 6.75
C SER A 171 3.14 -9.59 5.86
N THR A 172 3.67 -8.63 5.10
CA THR A 172 4.86 -8.83 4.27
C THR A 172 5.52 -7.49 3.98
N ALA A 173 6.74 -7.33 4.46
CA ALA A 173 7.57 -6.18 4.12
C ALA A 173 8.43 -6.44 2.89
N ILE A 174 8.80 -5.37 2.20
CA ILE A 174 9.83 -5.38 1.16
C ILE A 174 11.07 -4.64 1.68
N MET A 175 12.22 -5.26 1.48
CA MET A 175 13.49 -4.56 1.49
C MET A 175 13.75 -3.97 0.11
N GLY A 176 13.41 -2.68 -0.06
CA GLY A 176 13.67 -1.94 -1.28
C GLY A 176 15.17 -1.84 -1.54
N LEU A 177 15.57 -2.04 -2.79
CA LEU A 177 16.98 -1.99 -3.18
C LEU A 177 17.55 -0.56 -3.03
N PRO A 178 18.88 -0.41 -2.84
CA PRO A 178 19.56 0.88 -2.84
C PRO A 178 19.20 1.76 -4.04
N ASN A 179 19.38 3.07 -3.95
CA ASN A 179 19.07 4.08 -5.00
C ASN A 179 17.72 3.86 -5.73
N THR A 180 16.71 3.34 -5.06
CA THR A 180 15.31 3.36 -5.55
C THR A 180 14.55 4.54 -4.96
N ASN A 181 14.89 4.97 -3.75
CA ASN A 181 14.24 6.09 -3.06
C ASN A 181 14.93 7.42 -3.37
N LEU A 182 14.14 8.50 -3.41
CA LEU A 182 14.64 9.85 -3.72
C LEU A 182 15.39 10.54 -2.58
N MET A 183 15.15 10.15 -1.33
CA MET A 183 15.70 10.80 -0.14
C MET A 183 16.84 10.01 0.51
N THR A 184 17.01 8.74 0.13
CA THR A 184 18.10 7.90 0.66
C THR A 184 18.63 6.97 -0.43
N TRP A 185 19.95 6.81 -0.45
CA TRP A 185 20.64 5.84 -1.32
C TRP A 185 20.69 4.44 -0.71
N GLU A 186 20.41 4.32 0.59
CA GLU A 186 20.41 3.06 1.34
C GLU A 186 19.24 2.13 0.94
N ASN A 187 19.26 0.91 1.47
CA ASN A 187 18.07 0.06 1.44
C ASN A 187 16.91 0.73 2.19
N THR A 188 15.68 0.45 1.74
CA THR A 188 14.47 0.93 2.42
C THR A 188 13.65 -0.24 2.93
N PHE A 189 13.00 -0.06 4.07
CA PHE A 189 11.93 -0.93 4.52
C PHE A 189 10.61 -0.35 4.02
N ILE A 190 9.83 -1.15 3.31
CA ILE A 190 8.50 -0.79 2.83
C ILE A 190 7.51 -1.75 3.50
N PRO A 191 6.72 -1.27 4.47
CA PRO A 191 5.75 -2.12 5.12
C PRO A 191 4.65 -2.53 4.13
N GLY A 192 4.16 -3.77 4.19
CA GLY A 192 3.15 -4.24 3.24
C GLY A 192 2.23 -5.37 3.71
N LEU A 193 1.18 -5.60 2.92
CA LEU A 193 0.18 -6.64 3.13
C LEU A 193 -0.03 -7.39 1.81
N GLU A 194 -0.05 -8.71 1.85
CA GLU A 194 -0.31 -9.56 0.68
C GLU A 194 -1.54 -10.44 0.91
N GLY A 195 -2.37 -10.59 -0.11
CA GLY A 195 -3.41 -11.63 -0.13
C GLY A 195 -3.66 -12.15 -1.54
N THR A 196 -4.16 -13.38 -1.63
CA THR A 196 -4.60 -14.01 -2.88
C THR A 196 -6.11 -14.01 -2.92
N PHE A 197 -6.68 -13.51 -4.01
CA PHE A 197 -8.11 -13.30 -4.17
C PHE A 197 -8.59 -13.92 -5.48
N GLY A 198 -9.59 -14.79 -5.38
CA GLY A 198 -10.25 -15.41 -6.53
C GLY A 198 -11.21 -14.46 -7.25
N LYS A 199 -11.93 -15.01 -8.23
CA LYS A 199 -13.00 -14.31 -8.94
C LYS A 199 -14.07 -13.79 -7.99
N GLY A 200 -14.51 -12.55 -8.17
CA GLY A 200 -15.58 -11.93 -7.39
C GLY A 200 -15.32 -10.48 -7.02
N THR A 201 -16.11 -9.97 -6.06
CA THR A 201 -15.93 -8.64 -5.48
C THR A 201 -15.38 -8.77 -4.07
N HIS A 202 -14.28 -8.07 -3.78
CA HIS A 202 -13.60 -8.09 -2.49
C HIS A 202 -13.46 -6.66 -1.95
N TRP A 203 -13.66 -6.48 -0.64
CA TRP A 203 -13.53 -5.18 0.04
C TRP A 203 -12.32 -5.17 0.97
N LEU A 204 -11.29 -4.41 0.63
CA LEU A 204 -10.06 -4.34 1.40
C LEU A 204 -10.00 -3.02 2.17
N GLY A 205 -9.58 -3.05 3.43
CA GLY A 205 -9.47 -1.87 4.28
C GLY A 205 -8.14 -1.84 4.99
N THR A 206 -7.40 -0.76 4.87
CA THR A 206 -6.00 -0.67 5.32
C THR A 206 -5.77 0.63 6.05
N GLY A 207 -5.03 0.56 7.15
CA GLY A 207 -4.50 1.73 7.84
C GLY A 207 -3.01 1.87 7.57
N VAL A 208 -2.57 3.09 7.26
CA VAL A 208 -1.14 3.41 7.13
C VAL A 208 -0.82 4.62 8.01
N VAL A 209 0.29 4.54 8.74
CA VAL A 209 0.87 5.65 9.51
C VAL A 209 2.31 5.81 9.08
N ALA A 210 2.72 7.05 8.84
CA ALA A 210 4.12 7.39 8.69
C ALA A 210 4.38 8.82 9.15
N HIS A 211 5.36 9.02 10.02
CA HIS A 211 5.69 10.32 10.57
C HIS A 211 7.11 10.34 11.15
N GLN A 212 7.76 11.51 11.17
CA GLN A 212 9.12 11.66 11.71
C GLN A 212 9.17 11.50 13.24
N ASP A 213 8.11 11.97 13.92
CA ASP A 213 7.97 11.85 15.37
C ASP A 213 7.54 10.44 15.73
N ARG A 214 8.45 9.71 16.39
CA ARG A 214 8.29 8.30 16.76
C ARG A 214 7.27 8.12 17.87
N ASP A 215 7.28 9.00 18.87
CA ASP A 215 6.41 8.88 20.05
C ASP A 215 4.97 9.17 19.65
N TYR A 216 4.76 10.23 18.86
CA TYR A 216 3.46 10.51 18.24
C TYR A 216 2.98 9.34 17.39
N SER A 217 3.86 8.75 16.57
CA SER A 217 3.47 7.62 15.70
C SER A 217 3.05 6.39 16.49
N LEU A 218 3.76 6.08 17.57
CA LEU A 218 3.43 4.96 18.46
C LEU A 218 2.11 5.21 19.21
N GLU A 219 1.84 6.45 19.64
CA GLU A 219 0.54 6.80 20.23
C GLU A 219 -0.60 6.60 19.22
N VAL A 220 -0.44 7.11 18.00
CA VAL A 220 -1.40 6.95 16.91
C VAL A 220 -1.59 5.47 16.56
N TRP A 221 -0.51 4.69 16.49
CA TRP A 221 -0.52 3.25 16.22
C TRP A 221 -1.30 2.47 17.29
N ASN A 222 -1.03 2.77 18.57
CA ASN A 222 -1.71 2.14 19.70
C ASN A 222 -3.20 2.53 19.78
N ASN A 223 -3.57 3.69 19.25
CA ASN A 223 -4.95 4.14 19.08
C ASN A 223 -5.52 3.82 17.68
N ARG A 224 -5.23 2.62 17.17
CA ARG A 224 -5.66 2.16 15.85
C ARG A 224 -7.17 2.21 15.65
N PRO A 225 -7.64 2.67 14.48
CA PRO A 225 -9.05 2.70 14.16
C PRO A 225 -9.57 1.30 13.80
N LYS A 226 -10.88 1.14 13.94
CA LYS A 226 -11.66 0.05 13.36
C LYS A 226 -12.52 0.64 12.24
N ILE A 227 -12.66 -0.12 11.17
CA ILE A 227 -13.59 0.20 10.09
C ILE A 227 -14.78 -0.77 10.14
N ASP A 228 -15.94 -0.25 9.80
CA ASP A 228 -17.16 -1.03 9.67
C ASP A 228 -17.87 -0.61 8.38
N PHE A 229 -18.23 -1.60 7.57
CA PHE A 229 -18.83 -1.42 6.26
C PHE A 229 -20.25 -1.94 6.28
N ASP A 230 -21.21 -1.09 5.89
CA ASP A 230 -22.64 -1.46 5.92
C ASP A 230 -23.08 -2.40 4.79
N GLY A 231 -22.13 -2.88 3.98
CA GLY A 231 -22.37 -3.76 2.84
C GLY A 231 -22.76 -3.03 1.55
N THR A 232 -22.92 -1.70 1.58
CA THR A 232 -23.29 -0.91 0.39
C THR A 232 -22.32 0.24 0.14
N THR A 233 -22.48 1.35 0.85
CA THR A 233 -21.72 2.59 0.65
C THR A 233 -21.36 3.28 1.95
N GLY A 234 -21.95 2.89 3.09
CA GLY A 234 -21.62 3.48 4.37
C GLY A 234 -20.33 2.89 4.94
N LEU A 235 -19.40 3.77 5.26
CA LEU A 235 -18.17 3.45 5.96
C LEU A 235 -18.14 4.20 7.29
N THR A 236 -18.00 3.47 8.38
CA THR A 236 -17.71 4.03 9.70
C THR A 236 -16.25 3.75 10.05
N ILE A 237 -15.52 4.79 10.44
CA ILE A 237 -14.16 4.70 10.97
C ILE A 237 -14.20 5.21 12.40
N GLN A 238 -13.71 4.45 13.36
CA GLN A 238 -13.70 4.87 14.76
C GLN A 238 -12.48 4.35 15.51
N ASN A 239 -11.89 5.18 16.37
CA ASN A 239 -10.91 4.76 17.37
C ASN A 239 -11.46 5.04 18.77
N LYS A 240 -10.63 5.02 19.82
CA LYS A 240 -11.10 5.27 21.19
C LYS A 240 -11.65 6.69 21.39
N ASN A 241 -11.21 7.65 20.59
CA ASN A 241 -11.43 9.08 20.83
C ASN A 241 -12.45 9.68 19.87
N ASN A 242 -12.48 9.21 18.61
CA ASN A 242 -13.19 9.85 17.52
C ASN A 242 -13.92 8.83 16.64
N LYS A 243 -14.99 9.31 15.99
CA LYS A 243 -15.81 8.54 15.06
C LYS A 243 -16.13 9.39 13.84
N LYS A 244 -15.89 8.83 12.65
CA LYS A 244 -16.17 9.44 11.36
C LYS A 244 -17.06 8.52 10.55
N ARG A 245 -18.13 9.07 9.96
CA ARG A 245 -19.05 8.35 9.07
C ARG A 245 -18.99 8.99 7.70
N LEU A 246 -18.83 8.16 6.68
CA LEU A 246 -18.70 8.58 5.30
C LEU A 246 -19.63 7.76 4.43
N LYS A 247 -20.15 8.37 3.37
CA LYS A 247 -20.78 7.66 2.27
C LYS A 247 -19.77 7.59 1.12
N LEU A 248 -19.32 6.39 0.81
CA LEU A 248 -18.47 6.13 -0.34
C LEU A 248 -19.21 6.49 -1.61
N CYS A 249 -18.60 7.37 -2.39
CA CYS A 249 -19.06 7.79 -3.71
C CYS A 249 -18.38 6.99 -4.81
#